data_AF-B0NGK3-F1
#
_entry.id   AF-B0NGK3-F1
#
_cell.length_a   1.000
_cell.length_b   1.000
_cell.length_c   1.000
_cell.angle_alpha   90.00
_cell.angle_beta   90.00
_cell.angle_gamma   90.00
#
_symmetry.space_group_name_H-M   'P 1'
#
loop_
_entity.id
_entity.type
_entity.pdbx_description
1 polymer ?
#
loop_
_entity_poly.entity_id
_entity_poly.type
_entity_poly.pdbx_seq_one_letter_code
_entity_poly.pdbx_strand_id
1 'polypeptide(L)'
;MYLGGNEQSTHKYVSELLGKETIDTNTYGKSSGRSGNYSTNYQISGRELMTPDEVRMLDNRYALLFIRGERPVMDLKYDILKHPNVKLTVDGGQPPYIHGEPTQAVATLVFDSEIPENAVSIASVNTTYELLSDEDLEEMFNI
;
A
#
# COMPACT_ATOMS: atom_id res chain seq x y z
N MET A 1 -0.33 -1.96 11.22
CA MET A 1 -0.10 -3.12 10.34
C MET A 1 1.28 -3.00 9.73
N TYR A 2 1.98 -4.11 9.52
CA TYR A 2 3.31 -4.17 8.92
C TYR A 2 3.31 -5.17 7.75
N LEU A 3 3.80 -4.74 6.58
CA LEU A 3 3.76 -5.46 5.31
C LEU A 3 5.16 -5.85 4.79
N GLY A 4 6.21 -5.54 5.55
CA GLY A 4 7.59 -5.58 5.08
C GLY A 4 8.12 -4.16 4.79
N GLY A 5 9.44 -4.03 4.82
CA GLY A 5 10.15 -2.79 4.53
C GLY A 5 11.66 -3.05 4.49
N ASN A 6 12.44 -2.05 4.08
CA ASN A 6 13.91 -2.15 4.07
C ASN A 6 14.57 -1.26 5.12
N GLU A 7 13.79 -0.67 6.02
CA GLU A 7 14.29 0.28 7.00
C GLU A 7 14.61 -0.43 8.32
N GLN A 8 15.85 -0.32 8.78
CA GLN A 8 16.33 -1.00 9.99
C GLN A 8 15.62 -0.53 11.27
N SER A 9 15.37 0.77 11.39
CA SER A 9 14.59 1.37 12.49
C SER A 9 13.19 0.77 12.58
N THR A 10 12.54 0.54 11.43
CA THR A 10 11.19 -0.04 11.36
C THR A 10 11.19 -1.49 11.85
N HIS A 11 12.20 -2.31 11.53
CA HIS A 11 12.29 -3.69 12.05
C HIS A 11 12.45 -3.74 13.57
N LYS A 12 13.29 -2.85 14.11
CA LYS A 12 13.46 -2.74 15.56
C LYS A 12 12.16 -2.32 16.25
N TYR A 13 11.49 -1.31 15.72
CA TYR A 13 10.20 -0.83 16.25
C TYR A 13 9.13 -1.92 16.21
N VAL A 14 9.06 -2.72 15.14
CA VAL A 14 8.11 -3.83 15.03
C VAL A 14 8.41 -4.95 16.03
N SER A 15 9.69 -5.31 16.24
CA SER A 15 10.08 -6.26 17.30
C SER A 15 9.62 -5.78 18.68
N GLU A 16 9.86 -4.50 18.99
CA GLU A 16 9.44 -3.90 20.25
C GLU A 16 7.91 -3.91 20.43
N LEU A 17 7.14 -3.68 19.35
CA LEU A 17 5.67 -3.76 19.37
C LEU A 17 5.14 -5.18 19.57
N LEU A 18 5.81 -6.19 19.02
CA LEU A 18 5.45 -7.60 19.23
C LEU A 18 5.67 -8.03 20.68
N GLY A 19 6.70 -7.46 21.31
CA GLY A 19 7.06 -7.74 22.69
C GLY A 19 7.92 -8.97 22.86
N LYS A 20 7.90 -9.54 24.07
CA LYS A 20 8.77 -10.64 24.47
C LYS A 20 7.98 -11.89 24.79
N GLU A 21 8.51 -13.04 24.40
CA GLU A 21 8.08 -14.33 24.88
C GLU A 21 8.91 -14.77 26.09
N THR A 22 8.29 -15.62 26.92
CA THR A 22 8.96 -16.26 28.05
C THR A 22 9.41 -17.65 27.64
N ILE A 23 10.70 -17.91 27.74
CA ILE A 23 11.32 -19.20 27.46
C ILE A 23 11.68 -19.86 28.79
N ASP A 24 11.11 -21.03 29.04
CA ASP A 24 11.51 -21.89 30.15
C ASP A 24 12.55 -22.91 29.67
N THR A 25 13.75 -22.86 30.25
CA THR A 25 14.89 -23.70 29.86
C THR A 25 15.18 -24.72 30.94
N ASN A 26 15.06 -26.00 30.59
CA ASN A 26 15.36 -27.13 31.47
C ASN A 26 16.70 -27.75 31.09
N THR A 27 17.72 -27.53 31.93
CA THR A 27 19.05 -28.09 31.72
C THR A 27 19.21 -29.35 32.57
N TYR A 28 19.52 -30.47 31.92
CA TYR A 28 19.70 -31.76 32.58
C TYR A 28 21.19 -32.13 32.62
N GLY A 29 21.74 -32.25 33.83
CA GLY A 29 23.09 -32.74 34.05
C GLY A 29 23.03 -34.23 34.39
N LYS A 30 23.53 -35.10 33.50
CA LYS A 30 23.62 -36.55 33.75
C LYS A 30 25.09 -36.96 33.87
N SER A 31 25.46 -37.57 34.99
CA SER A 31 26.77 -38.20 35.18
C SER A 31 26.62 -39.72 35.25
N SER A 32 27.24 -40.44 34.31
CA SER A 32 27.23 -41.90 34.26
C SER A 32 28.55 -42.47 34.76
N GLY A 33 28.62 -42.76 36.06
CA GLY A 33 29.71 -43.46 36.72
C GLY A 33 29.21 -44.57 37.65
N ARG A 34 30.08 -45.10 38.52
CA ARG A 34 29.80 -46.20 39.46
C ARG A 34 28.66 -45.89 40.46
N SER A 35 28.38 -44.60 40.68
CA SER A 35 27.20 -44.05 41.33
C SER A 35 26.74 -42.86 40.47
N GLY A 36 25.72 -43.07 39.63
CA GLY A 36 25.23 -42.03 38.73
C GLY A 36 24.45 -40.95 39.48
N ASN A 37 24.61 -39.69 39.06
CA ASN A 37 23.83 -38.56 39.57
C ASN A 37 23.09 -37.87 38.42
N TYR A 38 21.90 -37.36 38.71
CA TYR A 38 21.08 -36.59 37.77
C TYR A 38 20.61 -35.30 38.45
N SER A 39 20.96 -34.16 37.87
CA SER A 39 20.50 -32.85 38.32
C SER A 39 19.65 -32.21 37.23
N THR A 40 18.62 -31.48 37.65
CA THR A 40 17.79 -30.66 36.77
C THR A 40 17.87 -29.22 37.25
N ASN A 41 18.11 -28.30 36.31
CA ASN A 41 18.11 -26.85 36.56
C ASN A 41 17.04 -26.20 35.68
N TYR A 42 16.20 -25.36 36.28
CA TYR A 42 15.11 -24.63 35.63
C TYR A 42 15.50 -23.15 35.52
N GLN A 43 15.46 -22.58 34.32
CA GLN A 43 15.76 -21.16 34.09
C GLN A 43 14.72 -20.52 33.20
N ILE A 44 14.05 -19.48 33.70
CA ILE A 44 13.11 -18.66 32.95
C ILE A 44 13.86 -17.47 32.36
N SER A 45 13.77 -17.28 31.04
CA SER A 45 14.41 -16.18 30.30
C SER A 45 13.39 -15.47 29.39
N GLY A 46 13.59 -14.17 29.12
CA GLY A 46 12.74 -13.41 28.21
C GLY A 46 13.45 -13.16 26.87
N ARG A 47 12.86 -13.62 25.76
CA ARG A 47 13.36 -13.39 24.39
C ARG A 47 12.37 -12.52 23.64
N GLU A 48 12.83 -11.69 22.71
CA GLU A 48 11.93 -11.03 21.76
C GLU A 48 11.14 -12.08 20.98
N LEU A 49 9.83 -11.88 20.85
CA LEU A 49 8.95 -12.83 20.16
C LEU A 49 9.37 -13.02 18.69
N MET A 50 9.87 -11.95 18.08
CA MET A 50 10.51 -11.98 16.78
C MET A 50 11.64 -10.94 16.78
N THR A 51 12.86 -11.38 16.59
CA THR A 51 14.02 -10.49 16.49
C THR A 51 13.93 -9.62 15.23
N PRO A 52 14.59 -8.44 15.17
CA PRO A 52 14.55 -7.56 14.00
C PRO A 52 15.00 -8.26 12.71
N ASP A 53 15.94 -9.22 12.81
CA ASP A 53 16.41 -10.03 11.69
C ASP A 53 15.35 -11.03 11.21
N GLU A 54 14.61 -11.65 12.13
CA GLU A 54 13.48 -12.52 11.82
C GLU A 54 12.32 -11.74 11.20
N VAL A 55 12.03 -10.51 11.67
CA VAL A 55 11.05 -9.60 11.07
C VAL A 55 11.45 -9.25 9.63
N ARG A 56 12.74 -8.98 9.38
CA ARG A 56 13.26 -8.67 8.04
C ARG A 56 13.16 -9.86 7.08
N MET A 57 13.34 -11.07 7.58
CA MET A 57 13.27 -12.31 6.80
C MET A 57 11.86 -12.91 6.76
N LEU A 58 10.85 -12.22 7.29
CA LEU A 58 9.47 -12.65 7.25
C LEU A 58 9.04 -12.90 5.79
N ASP A 59 8.43 -14.05 5.54
CA ASP A 59 7.95 -14.42 4.21
C ASP A 59 6.93 -13.38 3.72
N ASN A 60 7.12 -12.92 2.48
CA ASN A 60 6.34 -11.86 1.85
C ASN A 60 4.84 -12.16 1.79
N ARG A 61 4.43 -13.43 1.95
CA ARG A 61 3.01 -13.81 2.04
C ARG A 61 2.34 -13.35 3.34
N TYR A 62 3.09 -13.10 4.40
CA TYR A 62 2.53 -12.74 5.70
C TYR A 62 2.60 -11.23 5.98
N ALA A 63 1.72 -10.78 6.85
CA ALA A 63 1.65 -9.45 7.41
C ALA A 63 1.46 -9.54 8.92
N LEU A 64 2.01 -8.57 9.65
CA LEU A 64 1.79 -8.44 11.09
C LEU A 64 0.72 -7.37 11.33
N LEU A 65 -0.37 -7.78 11.97
CA LEU A 65 -1.50 -6.94 12.29
C LEU A 65 -1.46 -6.57 13.77
N PHE A 66 -1.61 -5.26 14.03
CA PHE A 66 -1.64 -4.70 15.37
C PHE A 66 -3.01 -4.04 15.56
N ILE A 67 -3.90 -4.72 16.29
CA ILE A 67 -5.23 -4.22 16.64
C ILE A 67 -5.17 -3.72 18.08
N ARG A 68 -5.75 -2.55 18.34
CA ARG A 68 -5.81 -1.99 19.70
C ARG A 68 -6.60 -2.93 20.61
N GLY A 69 -6.00 -3.33 21.73
CA GLY A 69 -6.64 -4.17 22.74
C GLY A 69 -6.48 -5.67 22.50
N GLU A 70 -5.93 -6.06 21.35
CA GLU A 70 -5.68 -7.46 21.01
C GLU A 70 -4.19 -7.77 20.94
N ARG A 71 -3.86 -9.06 21.00
CA ARG A 71 -2.50 -9.52 20.75
C ARG A 71 -2.15 -9.33 19.26
N PRO A 72 -0.88 -9.07 18.93
CA PRO A 72 -0.45 -9.04 17.54
C PRO A 72 -0.79 -10.34 16.82
N VAL A 73 -1.27 -10.24 15.58
CA VAL A 73 -1.66 -11.38 14.76
C VAL A 73 -0.80 -11.44 13.50
N MET A 74 -0.34 -12.62 13.15
CA MET A 74 0.28 -12.88 11.86
C MET A 74 -0.76 -13.47 10.92
N ASP A 75 -1.03 -12.79 9.80
CA ASP A 75 -2.03 -13.20 8.81
C ASP A 75 -1.47 -13.10 7.39
N LEU A 76 -2.13 -13.75 6.43
CA LEU A 76 -1.76 -13.69 5.03
C LEU A 76 -2.14 -12.34 4.41
N LYS A 77 -1.29 -11.85 3.50
CA LYS A 77 -1.62 -10.68 2.66
C LYS A 77 -2.81 -11.01 1.77
N TYR A 78 -3.61 -9.98 1.51
CA TYR A 78 -4.76 -10.09 0.62
C TYR A 78 -4.31 -10.40 -0.81
N ASP A 79 -4.94 -11.40 -1.42
CA ASP A 79 -4.71 -11.77 -2.81
C ASP A 79 -5.46 -10.80 -3.75
N ILE A 80 -4.70 -9.93 -4.41
CA ILE A 80 -5.24 -8.89 -5.30
C ILE A 80 -6.13 -9.47 -6.40
N LEU A 81 -5.85 -10.68 -6.90
CA LEU A 81 -6.58 -11.30 -8.00
C LEU A 81 -8.00 -11.74 -7.59
N LYS A 82 -8.27 -11.84 -6.29
CA LYS A 82 -9.61 -12.16 -5.77
C LYS A 82 -10.49 -10.93 -5.59
N HIS A 83 -9.96 -9.72 -5.77
CA HIS A 83 -10.74 -8.51 -5.58
C HIS A 83 -11.86 -8.40 -6.64
N PRO A 84 -13.09 -7.99 -6.27
CA PRO A 84 -14.23 -7.94 -7.21
C PRO A 84 -13.97 -7.04 -8.43
N ASN A 85 -13.16 -5.99 -8.25
CA ASN A 85 -12.86 -5.01 -9.29
C ASN A 85 -11.59 -5.32 -10.10
N VAL A 86 -10.99 -6.51 -9.99
CA VAL A 86 -9.80 -6.89 -10.79
C VAL A 86 -10.07 -6.78 -12.28
N LYS A 87 -11.33 -7.01 -12.70
CA LYS A 87 -11.78 -6.84 -14.09
C LYS A 87 -11.54 -5.44 -14.65
N LEU A 88 -11.38 -4.43 -13.80
CA LEU A 88 -11.13 -3.03 -14.19
C LEU A 88 -9.63 -2.69 -14.28
N THR A 89 -8.75 -3.62 -13.89
CA THR A 89 -7.30 -3.44 -13.91
C THR A 89 -6.71 -4.06 -15.18
N VAL A 90 -5.45 -3.75 -15.47
CA VAL A 90 -4.68 -4.34 -16.58
C VAL A 90 -4.67 -5.87 -16.50
N ASP A 91 -4.55 -6.43 -15.29
CA ASP A 91 -4.60 -7.88 -15.05
C ASP A 91 -5.97 -8.49 -15.41
N GLY A 92 -7.04 -7.68 -15.43
CA GLY A 92 -8.38 -8.06 -15.86
C GLY A 92 -8.69 -7.79 -17.32
N GLY A 93 -7.72 -7.31 -18.11
CA GLY A 93 -7.84 -7.06 -19.54
C GLY A 93 -8.23 -5.63 -19.94
N GLN A 94 -8.22 -4.67 -19.00
CA GLN A 94 -8.40 -3.25 -19.35
C GLN A 94 -7.11 -2.63 -19.90
N PRO A 95 -7.21 -1.58 -20.74
CA PRO A 95 -6.03 -0.84 -21.18
C PRO A 95 -5.28 -0.23 -19.97
N PRO A 96 -3.93 -0.18 -20.01
CA PRO A 96 -3.14 0.49 -19.00
C PRO A 96 -3.56 1.95 -18.83
N TYR A 97 -3.57 2.41 -17.58
CA TYR A 97 -3.75 3.83 -17.31
C TYR A 97 -2.49 4.58 -17.76
N ILE A 98 -2.65 5.45 -18.76
CA ILE A 98 -1.59 6.33 -19.26
C ILE A 98 -1.78 7.69 -18.59
N HIS A 99 -0.81 8.08 -17.77
CA HIS A 99 -0.83 9.39 -17.13
C HIS A 99 -0.32 10.46 -18.10
N GLY A 100 -1.06 11.58 -18.21
CA GLY A 100 -0.61 12.77 -18.95
C GLY A 100 -1.18 12.94 -20.36
N GLU A 101 -2.17 12.14 -20.77
CA GLU A 101 -2.90 12.46 -22.00
C GLU A 101 -3.85 13.65 -21.75
N PRO A 102 -3.82 14.69 -22.60
CA PRO A 102 -4.79 15.78 -22.52
C PRO A 102 -6.16 15.27 -22.95
N THR A 103 -6.97 14.83 -21.99
CA THR A 103 -8.36 14.36 -22.22
C THR A 103 -9.33 15.46 -22.64
N GLN A 104 -8.91 16.73 -22.60
CA GLN A 104 -9.71 17.90 -22.94
C GLN A 104 -8.88 18.91 -23.74
N ALA A 105 -8.45 18.54 -24.94
CA ALA A 105 -7.95 19.51 -25.93
C ALA A 105 -9.07 19.86 -26.91
N VAL A 106 -10.15 20.49 -26.41
CA VAL A 106 -11.22 21.03 -27.27
C VAL A 106 -10.95 22.52 -27.42
N ALA A 107 -10.45 22.92 -28.60
CA ALA A 107 -10.30 24.32 -28.98
C ALA A 107 -11.53 24.76 -29.79
N THR A 108 -12.21 25.80 -29.36
CA THR A 108 -13.29 26.45 -30.13
C THR A 108 -12.67 27.55 -30.98
N LEU A 109 -12.73 27.41 -32.31
CA LEU A 109 -12.32 28.45 -33.25
C LEU A 109 -13.56 29.29 -33.61
N VAL A 110 -13.55 30.57 -33.26
CA VAL A 110 -14.54 31.54 -33.73
C VAL A 110 -13.93 32.26 -34.93
N PHE A 111 -14.57 32.16 -36.10
CA PHE A 111 -14.16 32.85 -37.31
C PHE A 111 -14.94 34.17 -37.42
N ASP A 112 -14.24 35.31 -37.39
CA ASP A 112 -14.84 36.65 -37.50
C ASP A 112 -15.08 37.10 -38.96
N SER A 113 -15.19 36.15 -39.89
CA SER A 113 -15.52 36.44 -41.29
C SER A 113 -16.01 35.18 -42.01
N GLU A 114 -16.84 35.40 -43.04
CA GLU A 114 -17.60 34.41 -43.81
C GLU A 114 -16.87 33.08 -44.00
N ILE A 115 -17.53 31.99 -43.60
CA ILE A 115 -17.04 30.62 -43.74
C ILE A 115 -16.84 30.33 -45.23
N PRO A 116 -15.62 30.02 -45.70
CA PRO A 116 -15.41 29.67 -47.10
C PRO A 116 -16.21 28.39 -47.44
N GLU A 117 -16.78 28.32 -48.65
CA GLU A 117 -17.74 27.28 -49.08
C GLU A 117 -17.24 25.81 -48.92
N ASN A 118 -15.94 25.61 -48.66
CA ASN A 118 -15.32 24.30 -48.45
C ASN A 118 -15.18 23.86 -46.98
N ALA A 119 -15.84 24.50 -46.01
CA ALA A 119 -15.73 24.12 -44.60
C ALA A 119 -16.54 22.86 -44.25
N VAL A 120 -15.89 21.91 -43.55
CA VAL A 120 -16.53 20.70 -43.00
C VAL A 120 -17.23 21.04 -41.69
N SER A 121 -18.55 20.81 -41.61
CA SER A 121 -19.35 21.09 -40.42
C SER A 121 -19.32 19.95 -39.40
N ILE A 122 -19.03 20.28 -38.14
CA ILE A 122 -19.10 19.36 -37.00
C ILE A 122 -20.21 19.88 -36.06
N ALA A 123 -21.06 18.98 -35.56
CA ALA A 123 -22.24 19.33 -34.79
C ALA A 123 -21.88 19.93 -33.41
N SER A 124 -22.40 21.12 -33.10
CA SER A 124 -22.26 21.77 -31.80
C SER A 124 -23.19 21.14 -30.75
N VAL A 125 -22.68 20.96 -29.54
CA VAL A 125 -23.45 20.48 -28.38
C VAL A 125 -23.98 21.70 -27.63
N ASN A 126 -25.30 21.86 -27.54
CA ASN A 126 -25.95 22.96 -26.82
C ASN A 126 -25.94 22.71 -25.31
N THR A 127 -25.09 23.41 -24.57
CA THR A 127 -25.16 23.54 -23.11
C THR A 127 -25.67 24.92 -22.70
N THR A 128 -26.35 25.02 -21.55
CA THR A 128 -26.97 26.25 -21.04
C THR A 128 -25.99 27.21 -20.34
N TYR A 129 -24.69 26.98 -20.48
CA TYR A 129 -23.64 27.83 -19.91
C TYR A 129 -22.61 28.14 -21.00
N GLU A 130 -22.10 29.36 -20.98
CA GLU A 130 -21.04 29.85 -21.86
C GLU A 130 -19.74 29.90 -21.05
N LEU A 131 -18.64 29.45 -21.65
CA LEU A 131 -17.31 29.54 -21.06
C LEU A 131 -16.58 30.69 -21.73
N LEU A 132 -16.18 31.67 -20.91
CA LEU A 132 -15.40 32.83 -21.32
C LEU A 132 -13.94 32.64 -20.90
N SER A 133 -13.02 33.21 -21.67
CA SER A 133 -11.61 33.27 -21.25
C SER A 133 -11.43 34.30 -20.14
N ASP A 134 -10.33 34.20 -19.39
CA ASP A 134 -10.01 35.18 -18.33
C ASP A 134 -9.93 36.61 -18.92
N GLU A 135 -9.48 36.75 -20.16
CA GLU A 135 -9.34 38.02 -20.87
C GLU A 135 -10.72 38.61 -21.28
N ASP A 136 -11.68 37.76 -21.67
CA ASP A 136 -13.07 38.20 -21.94
C ASP A 136 -13.79 38.64 -20.66
N LEU A 137 -13.49 38.01 -19.51
CA LEU A 137 -14.04 38.42 -18.22
C LEU A 137 -13.49 39.77 -17.77
N GLU A 138 -12.22 40.05 -18.01
CA GLU A 138 -11.59 41.35 -17.75
C GLU A 138 -12.27 42.46 -18.57
N GLU A 139 -12.50 42.24 -19.87
CA GLU A 139 -13.21 43.20 -20.73
C GLU A 139 -14.67 43.41 -20.31
N MET A 140 -15.37 42.35 -19.91
CA MET A 140 -16.78 42.45 -19.51
C MET A 140 -17.00 43.13 -18.16
N PHE A 141 -16.08 42.94 -17.21
CA PHE A 141 -16.21 43.48 -15.86
C PHE A 141 -15.41 44.77 -15.62
N ASN A 142 -14.68 45.28 -16.62
CA ASN A 142 -13.87 46.50 -16.52
C ASN A 142 -12.93 46.49 -15.29
N ILE A 143 -12.34 45.33 -15.00
CA ILE A 143 -11.31 45.14 -13.96
C ILE A 143 -9.94 45.15 -14.63
#